data_AF-A0A937ZWC1-F1
#
_entry.id   AF-A0A937ZWC1-F1
#
_cell.length_a   1.000
_cell.length_b   1.000
_cell.length_c   1.000
_cell.angle_alpha   90.00
_cell.angle_beta   90.00
_cell.angle_gamma   90.00
#
_symmetry.space_group_name_H-M   'P 1'
#
loop_
_entity.id
_entity.type
_entity.pdbx_description
1 polymer ?
#
loop_
_entity_poly.entity_id
_entity_poly.type
_entity_poly.pdbx_seq_one_letter_code
_entity_poly.pdbx_strand_id
1 'polypeptide(L)'
;AQNVMGVAEGIETAMSAAIIYKMPVWACLSAAMLAKWEAPAEAEEIAIFADNDRSFAGQAAAYRLAQRIVAAGKRATVFVPDVPGTDYNDVLLDRK
;
A
#
# COMPACT_ATOMS: atom_id res chain seq x y z
N ALA A 1 -4.60 17.01 -12.89
CA ALA A 1 -4.60 15.55 -12.65
C ALA A 1 -4.19 15.35 -11.20
N GLN A 2 -4.87 14.52 -10.42
CA GLN A 2 -4.38 14.20 -9.08
C GLN A 2 -3.19 13.26 -9.23
N ASN A 3 -2.05 13.60 -8.64
CA ASN A 3 -0.85 12.77 -8.68
C ASN A 3 -0.97 11.66 -7.62
N VAL A 4 -1.71 10.61 -7.97
CA VAL A 4 -1.92 9.44 -7.12
C VAL A 4 -0.85 8.40 -7.39
N MET A 5 -0.28 7.82 -6.34
CA MET A 5 0.58 6.65 -6.44
C MET A 5 0.29 5.64 -5.33
N GLY A 6 0.60 4.38 -5.61
CA GLY A 6 0.55 3.31 -4.64
C GLY A 6 1.87 3.04 -3.94
N VAL A 7 1.80 2.41 -2.79
CA VAL A 7 2.94 1.82 -2.09
C VAL A 7 2.50 0.52 -1.42
N ALA A 8 3.36 -0.50 -1.39
CA ALA A 8 3.12 -1.79 -0.77
C ALA A 8 4.39 -2.34 -0.12
N GLU A 9 4.25 -3.34 0.76
CA GLU A 9 5.38 -4.06 1.34
C GLU A 9 6.08 -4.97 0.32
N GLY A 10 5.36 -5.99 -0.18
CA GLY A 10 5.89 -6.99 -1.11
C GLY A 10 5.95 -6.52 -2.57
N ILE A 11 6.85 -7.12 -3.36
CA ILE A 11 6.95 -6.85 -4.80
C ILE A 11 5.71 -7.39 -5.52
N GLU A 12 5.27 -8.60 -5.17
CA GLU A 12 4.10 -9.25 -5.74
C GLU A 12 2.81 -8.47 -5.42
N THR A 13 2.64 -8.02 -4.17
CA THR A 13 1.55 -7.12 -3.73
C THR A 13 1.56 -5.83 -4.55
N ALA A 14 2.73 -5.20 -4.71
CA ALA A 14 2.86 -3.95 -5.48
C ALA A 14 2.48 -4.14 -6.96
N MET A 15 3.01 -5.18 -7.61
CA MET A 15 2.70 -5.49 -9.00
C MET A 15 1.21 -5.78 -9.20
N SER A 16 0.63 -6.55 -8.29
CA SER A 16 -0.79 -6.93 -8.37
C SER A 16 -1.71 -5.73 -8.18
N ALA A 17 -1.42 -4.89 -7.19
CA ALA A 17 -2.13 -3.63 -6.99
C ALA A 17 -1.98 -2.69 -8.20
N ALA A 18 -0.80 -2.60 -8.81
CA ALA A 18 -0.58 -1.80 -10.02
C ALA A 18 -1.46 -2.29 -11.19
N ILE A 19 -1.59 -3.60 -11.36
CA ILE A 19 -2.45 -4.21 -12.39
C ILE A 19 -3.93 -3.95 -12.09
N ILE A 20 -4.36 -4.12 -10.84
CA ILE A 20 -5.75 -3.96 -10.41
C ILE A 20 -6.22 -2.51 -10.54
N TYR A 21 -5.44 -1.58 -9.99
CA TYR A 21 -5.83 -0.17 -9.85
C TYR A 21 -5.30 0.73 -10.97
N LYS A 22 -4.52 0.19 -11.91
CA LYS A 22 -3.97 0.91 -13.07
C LYS A 22 -3.17 2.16 -12.66
N MET A 23 -2.34 2.03 -11.61
CA MET A 23 -1.51 3.11 -11.09
C MET A 23 -0.09 2.60 -10.78
N PRO A 24 0.94 3.48 -10.75
CA PRO A 24 2.27 3.09 -10.30
C PRO A 24 2.24 2.73 -8.81
N VAL A 25 2.89 1.63 -8.42
CA VAL A 25 2.97 1.18 -7.02
C VAL A 25 4.43 0.88 -6.66
N TRP A 26 4.90 1.47 -5.56
CA TRP A 26 6.26 1.27 -5.04
C TRP A 26 6.31 0.08 -4.07
N ALA A 27 7.22 -0.87 -4.26
CA ALA A 27 7.48 -1.95 -3.29
C ALA A 27 8.58 -1.56 -2.27
N CYS A 28 8.24 -1.56 -0.97
CA CYS A 28 9.15 -1.18 0.11
C CYS A 28 10.02 -2.33 0.64
N LEU A 29 9.74 -3.57 0.23
CA LEU A 29 10.45 -4.82 0.56
C LEU A 29 10.31 -5.30 2.02
N SER A 30 9.77 -4.50 2.93
CA SER A 30 9.42 -4.92 4.30
C SER A 30 8.47 -3.92 4.99
N ALA A 31 7.73 -4.38 5.99
CA ALA A 31 6.87 -3.55 6.85
C ALA A 31 7.66 -2.42 7.53
N ALA A 32 8.90 -2.70 7.94
CA ALA A 32 9.78 -1.70 8.57
C ALA A 32 10.17 -0.58 7.60
N MET A 33 10.45 -0.91 6.34
CA MET A 33 10.76 0.06 5.30
C MET A 33 9.50 0.82 4.86
N LEU A 34 8.36 0.13 4.75
CA LEU A 34 7.06 0.75 4.46
C LEU A 34 6.72 1.83 5.49
N ALA A 35 6.86 1.53 6.78
CA ALA A 35 6.60 2.49 7.85
C ALA A 35 7.52 3.72 7.83
N LYS A 36 8.72 3.59 7.24
CA LYS A 36 9.74 4.65 7.12
C LYS A 36 9.67 5.39 5.79
N TRP A 37 9.05 4.83 4.77
CA TRP A 37 8.97 5.38 3.42
C TRP A 37 8.43 6.82 3.43
N GLU A 38 8.94 7.62 2.49
CA GLU A 38 8.57 9.02 2.32
C GLU A 38 8.03 9.23 0.91
N ALA A 39 6.90 9.93 0.83
CA ALA A 39 6.28 10.22 -0.46
C ALA A 39 7.14 11.19 -1.27
N PRO A 40 7.32 10.96 -2.59
CA PRO A 40 7.85 11.95 -3.51
C PRO A 40 7.09 13.28 -3.39
N ALA A 41 7.78 14.39 -3.65
CA ALA A 41 7.21 15.73 -3.48
C ALA A 41 5.94 15.90 -4.33
N GLU A 42 5.96 15.35 -5.55
CA GLU A 42 4.93 15.43 -6.58
C GLU A 42 3.68 14.62 -6.26
N ALA A 43 3.77 13.63 -5.37
CA ALA A 43 2.63 12.77 -5.02
C ALA A 43 1.68 13.50 -4.05
N GLU A 44 0.40 13.60 -4.42
CA GLU A 44 -0.62 14.29 -3.60
C GLU A 44 -1.43 13.31 -2.75
N GLU A 45 -1.60 12.08 -3.25
CA GLU A 45 -2.38 11.02 -2.60
C GLU A 45 -1.67 9.68 -2.70
N ILE A 46 -1.60 9.00 -1.55
CA ILE A 46 -0.92 7.72 -1.41
C ILE A 46 -1.94 6.61 -1.13
N ALA A 47 -2.05 5.66 -2.05
CA ALA A 47 -2.75 4.41 -1.84
C ALA A 47 -1.80 3.40 -1.19
N ILE A 48 -2.06 3.00 0.05
CA ILE A 48 -1.20 2.10 0.81
C ILE A 48 -1.83 0.71 0.78
N PHE A 49 -1.22 -0.22 0.05
CA PHE A 49 -1.67 -1.59 -0.08
C PHE A 49 -0.99 -2.46 0.98
N ALA A 50 -1.74 -2.83 2.02
CA ALA A 50 -1.26 -3.68 3.09
C ALA A 50 -1.70 -5.12 2.87
N ASP A 51 -0.87 -6.07 3.31
CA ASP A 51 -1.26 -7.47 3.40
C ASP A 51 -2.24 -7.64 4.58
N ASN A 52 -3.22 -8.54 4.45
CA ASN A 52 -4.11 -8.88 5.55
C ASN A 52 -3.49 -10.00 6.40
N ASP A 53 -2.26 -9.82 6.87
CA ASP A 53 -1.57 -10.83 7.65
C ASP A 53 -2.21 -11.02 9.05
N ARG A 54 -2.08 -12.23 9.63
CA ARG A 54 -2.65 -12.56 10.94
C ARG A 54 -1.88 -11.96 12.12
N SER A 55 -0.66 -11.47 11.87
CA SER A 55 0.18 -10.84 12.89
C SER A 55 -0.11 -9.35 13.09
N PHE A 56 -0.94 -8.78 12.20
CA PHE A 56 -1.26 -7.35 12.11
C PHE A 56 -0.05 -6.45 11.79
N ALA A 57 1.07 -7.02 11.32
CA ALA A 57 2.31 -6.29 11.14
C ALA A 57 2.25 -5.35 9.92
N GLY A 58 1.79 -5.87 8.78
CA GLY A 58 1.62 -5.12 7.54
C GLY A 58 0.58 -4.02 7.70
N GLN A 59 -0.57 -4.32 8.32
CA GLN A 59 -1.62 -3.34 8.61
C GLN A 59 -1.10 -2.24 9.55
N ALA A 60 -0.40 -2.59 10.63
CA ALA A 60 0.16 -1.61 11.55
C ALA A 60 1.20 -0.70 10.87
N ALA A 61 2.06 -1.24 10.00
CA ALA A 61 3.00 -0.44 9.21
C ALA A 61 2.28 0.50 8.24
N ALA A 62 1.25 0.02 7.55
CA ALA A 62 0.46 0.81 6.62
C ALA A 62 -0.27 1.99 7.30
N TYR A 63 -0.90 1.76 8.45
CA TYR A 63 -1.57 2.83 9.19
C TYR A 63 -0.59 3.83 9.82
N ARG A 64 0.60 3.38 10.25
CA ARG A 64 1.67 4.31 10.68
C ARG A 64 2.13 5.21 9.53
N LEU A 65 2.30 4.66 8.33
CA LEU A 65 2.62 5.45 7.15
C LEU A 65 1.48 6.44 6.83
N ALA A 66 0.22 5.97 6.82
CA ALA A 66 -0.94 6.82 6.56
C ALA A 66 -0.99 8.04 7.51
N GLN A 67 -0.77 7.81 8.81
CA GLN A 67 -0.71 8.88 9.80
C GLN A 67 0.37 9.92 9.46
N ARG A 68 1.57 9.48 9.05
CA ARG A 68 2.67 10.38 8.66
C ARG A 68 2.34 11.17 7.39
N ILE A 69 1.77 10.53 6.38
CA ILE A 69 1.38 11.18 5.12
C ILE A 69 0.33 12.28 5.38
N VAL A 70 -0.69 11.98 6.19
CA VAL A 70 -1.71 12.96 6.57
C VAL A 70 -1.12 14.09 7.41
N ALA A 71 -0.24 13.79 8.37
CA ALA A 71 0.45 14.81 9.16
C ALA A 71 1.34 15.73 8.29
N ALA A 72 1.82 15.25 7.15
CA ALA A 72 2.56 16.04 6.15
C ALA A 72 1.65 16.82 5.17
N GLY A 73 0.33 16.82 5.38
CA GLY A 73 -0.63 17.55 4.55
C GLY A 73 -1.00 16.88 3.23
N LYS A 74 -0.64 15.60 3.04
CA LYS A 74 -0.99 14.77 1.87
C LYS A 74 -2.18 13.87 2.19
N ARG A 75 -2.83 13.30 1.16
CA ARG A 75 -3.92 12.33 1.34
C ARG A 75 -3.38 10.90 1.42
N ALA A 76 -3.99 10.07 2.26
CA ALA A 76 -3.66 8.66 2.36
C ALA A 76 -4.92 7.80 2.43
N THR A 77 -4.93 6.70 1.68
CA THR A 77 -5.98 5.68 1.73
C THR A 77 -5.31 4.33 1.95
N VAL A 78 -5.70 3.62 3.01
CA VAL A 78 -5.19 2.28 3.30
C VAL A 78 -6.16 1.26 2.72
N PHE A 79 -5.63 0.34 1.93
CA PHE A 79 -6.37 -0.77 1.37
C PHE A 79 -5.86 -2.08 1.95
N VAL A 80 -6.77 -2.89 2.47
CA VAL A 80 -6.51 -4.22 3.05
C VAL A 80 -7.45 -5.22 2.38
N PRO A 81 -6.99 -6.39 1.91
CA PRO A 81 -7.87 -7.45 1.41
C PRO A 81 -8.92 -7.87 2.46
N ASP A 82 -10.11 -8.28 2.02
CA ASP A 82 -11.20 -8.66 2.93
C ASP A 82 -10.95 -9.98 3.69
N VAL A 83 -10.10 -10.86 3.15
CA VAL A 83 -9.86 -12.20 3.68
C VAL A 83 -8.58 -12.24 4.52
N PRO A 84 -8.64 -12.64 5.81
CA PRO A 84 -7.43 -12.79 6.62
C PRO A 84 -6.45 -13.83 6.06
N GLY A 85 -5.18 -13.47 6.03
CA GLY A 85 -4.08 -14.26 5.48
C GLY A 85 -3.88 -14.11 3.97
N THR A 86 -4.47 -13.09 3.34
CA THR A 86 -4.31 -12.83 1.90
C THR A 86 -3.63 -11.49 1.62
N ASP A 87 -3.05 -11.40 0.42
CA ASP A 87 -2.45 -10.19 -0.13
C ASP A 87 -3.13 -9.75 -1.44
N TYR A 88 -2.58 -8.72 -2.11
CA TYR A 88 -3.14 -8.25 -3.37
C TYR A 88 -2.86 -9.16 -4.57
N ASN A 89 -1.88 -10.07 -4.49
CA ASN A 89 -1.66 -11.09 -5.49
C ASN A 89 -2.78 -12.15 -5.42
N ASP A 90 -3.20 -12.56 -4.22
CA ASP A 90 -4.39 -13.41 -4.05
C ASP A 90 -5.64 -12.74 -4.65
N VAL A 91 -5.86 -11.45 -4.33
CA VAL A 91 -6.98 -10.66 -4.89
C VAL A 91 -6.93 -10.60 -6.42
N LEU A 92 -5.75 -10.50 -7.03
CA LEU A 92 -5.61 -10.48 -8.49
C LEU A 92 -5.93 -11.85 -9.09
N LEU A 93 -5.48 -12.93 -8.46
CA LEU A 93 -5.67 -14.29 -8.95
C LEU A 93 -7.13 -14.76 -8.83
N ASP A 94 -7.86 -14.29 -7.82
CA ASP A 94 -9.28 -14.60 -7.59
C ASP A 94 -10.23 -13.84 -8.55
N ARG A 95 -9.77 -12.77 -9.21
CA ARG A 95 -10.55 -11.99 -10.18
C ARG A 95 -10.69 -12.64 -11.57
N LYS A 96 -10.25 -13.89 -11.74
CA LYS A 96 -10.27 -14.59 -13.04
C LYS A 96 -11.64 -15.15 -13.41
#